data_AF-A0A534RCK2-F1
#
_entry.id   AF-A0A534RCK2-F1
#
_cell.length_a   1.000
_cell.length_b   1.000
_cell.length_c   1.000
_cell.angle_alpha   90.00
_cell.angle_beta   90.00
_cell.angle_gamma   90.00
#
_symmetry.space_group_name_H-M   'P 1'
#
loop_
_entity.id
_entity.type
_entity.pdbx_description
1 polymer ?
#
loop_
_entity_poly.entity_id
_entity_poly.type
_entity_poly.pdbx_seq_one_letter_code
_entity_poly.pdbx_strand_id
1 'polypeptide(L)'
;MRRRDHRSASGASGGAESRAGLGASARMYSIATRTAGLLVPLFALRSERDWGIGEIGDLAAYCQWLGSAGHRFLQLLPIFEMPAGERSPYGALSTFAVDPIHLSLGEVEDFLEAGGEAMLPGPERAALDAARVETGIDYDRVRTVKRRALEIAFARFDLREWSTGSSRAARLRDFAAAEADWLADYALFRACQERQAGASWTEWEPALRSRAPEVLAHARQTFDRDLRFHTYVQWLASEQWTAARRAASAAGVALAGDLPFMVGRESADVWSRQEEFQLDTELGAPPDAFNAEGQRWGLPVPRWETMARGDFRWLRARSRRAAALFDAVRIDHVVGFYRIYRFPTTGAPEFVPPDEGEQLALGERLLTVALASAAGTALMGEDLGVVPDFVRASLVRLAIPGYRVLRWEDDAGVFRDPSAYPPLSVATSGTHDTSSLATWWSEELDPAARRALAASPVPRRPTSVSGCTRSRAGTAARRPRWSGPSPATPSGGSRGDGAGRGRRAARRRRRRHGRHRSRSAHRAAQGSRRPRVRGRGAPARPPTGSPIRRARPTSDTRWRQQSPRTPPVRWVGRRGWPPCSALLASCGCTPQDSHGVPDDDAPWHGPRGRRWRRCHGRAYGSCVMT
;
A
#
# COMPACT_ATOMS: atom_id res chain seq x y z
N MET A 1 -5.37 24.48 57.06
CA MET A 1 -6.42 25.47 56.71
C MET A 1 -5.84 26.47 55.70
N ARG A 2 -6.69 27.19 54.95
CA ARG A 2 -6.37 28.24 53.93
C ARG A 2 -5.25 29.22 54.35
N ARG A 3 -4.48 29.91 53.48
CA ARG A 3 -4.08 29.83 52.03
C ARG A 3 -3.06 31.00 51.80
N ARG A 4 -2.62 31.25 50.55
CA ARG A 4 -1.78 32.38 50.05
C ARG A 4 -0.27 32.28 50.32
N ASP A 5 0.61 32.90 49.53
CA ASP A 5 0.61 33.37 48.11
C ASP A 5 2.07 33.66 47.73
N HIS A 6 2.45 33.63 46.44
CA HIS A 6 3.54 34.51 45.95
C HIS A 6 3.52 34.77 44.43
N ARG A 7 3.83 36.03 44.08
CA ARG A 7 4.32 36.53 42.79
C ARG A 7 5.76 37.06 43.03
N SER A 8 6.66 37.26 42.06
CA SER A 8 6.64 37.06 40.58
C SER A 8 8.08 36.63 40.15
N ALA A 9 8.74 36.90 39.01
CA ALA A 9 8.55 37.78 37.84
C ALA A 9 9.37 37.29 36.61
N SER A 10 9.40 38.09 35.54
CA SER A 10 10.06 37.81 34.26
C SER A 10 11.53 38.27 34.17
N GLY A 11 12.33 37.58 33.35
CA GLY A 11 13.60 38.07 32.81
C GLY A 11 13.89 37.38 31.46
N ALA A 12 14.41 38.10 30.46
CA ALA A 12 14.51 37.59 29.09
C ALA A 12 15.81 37.96 28.37
N SER A 13 16.45 36.94 27.80
CA SER A 13 17.45 36.98 26.73
C SER A 13 17.54 35.56 26.14
N GLY A 14 17.90 35.33 24.88
CA GLY A 14 18.34 36.28 23.85
C GLY A 14 19.19 35.58 22.78
N GLY A 15 18.72 34.43 22.27
CA GLY A 15 19.45 33.60 21.29
C GLY A 15 18.65 33.45 20.00
N ALA A 16 19.28 33.69 18.85
CA ALA A 16 18.64 33.63 17.54
C ALA A 16 18.80 32.24 16.91
N GLU A 17 17.73 31.44 16.91
CA GLU A 17 17.69 30.19 16.14
C GLU A 17 17.52 30.46 14.63
N SER A 18 18.20 29.64 13.82
CA SER A 18 18.33 29.87 12.38
C SER A 18 17.06 29.50 11.61
N ARG A 19 16.25 30.51 11.28
CA ARG A 19 15.18 30.38 10.26
C ARG A 19 15.78 30.09 8.88
N ALA A 20 15.78 28.81 8.48
CA ALA A 20 16.07 28.38 7.12
C ALA A 20 15.13 27.23 6.70
N GLY A 21 14.50 27.35 5.53
CA GLY A 21 14.02 26.19 4.78
C GLY A 21 12.52 25.81 4.80
N LEU A 22 11.66 26.36 5.66
CA LEU A 22 10.20 26.08 5.60
C LEU A 22 9.50 26.86 4.48
N GLY A 23 9.88 26.55 3.24
CA GLY A 23 9.49 27.23 2.00
C GLY A 23 8.27 26.65 1.28
N ALA A 24 7.28 26.14 2.00
CA ALA A 24 5.99 25.76 1.44
C ALA A 24 4.87 25.94 2.48
N SER A 25 3.86 26.76 2.17
CA SER A 25 2.63 26.81 2.96
C SER A 25 1.79 25.58 2.61
N ALA A 26 1.98 24.50 3.38
CA ALA A 26 1.10 23.35 3.33
C ALA A 26 -0.30 23.79 3.76
N ARG A 27 -1.21 23.94 2.79
CA ARG A 27 -2.64 24.10 3.08
C ARG A 27 -3.13 22.80 3.71
N MET A 28 -3.32 22.79 5.02
CA MET A 28 -4.06 21.73 5.71
C MET A 28 -5.38 21.49 4.96
N TYR A 29 -5.65 20.25 4.59
CA TYR A 29 -6.91 19.90 3.93
C TYR A 29 -8.07 20.17 4.89
N SER A 30 -8.90 21.17 4.56
CA SER A 30 -9.97 21.60 5.45
C SER A 30 -11.26 20.82 5.16
N ILE A 31 -11.70 20.03 6.14
CA ILE A 31 -12.98 19.33 6.13
C ILE A 31 -14.17 20.33 6.07
N ALA A 32 -13.93 21.62 6.35
CA ALA A 32 -14.96 22.66 6.37
C ALA A 32 -15.55 23.05 4.99
N THR A 33 -14.99 22.59 3.86
CA THR A 33 -15.56 22.86 2.52
C THR A 33 -15.98 21.59 1.81
N ARG A 34 -17.27 21.53 1.39
CA ARG A 34 -17.80 20.43 0.56
C ARG A 34 -16.93 20.24 -0.68
N THR A 35 -16.33 19.06 -0.76
CA THR A 35 -15.29 18.70 -1.74
C THR A 35 -15.67 17.41 -2.46
N ALA A 36 -15.35 17.33 -3.76
CA ALA A 36 -15.54 16.13 -4.57
C ALA A 36 -14.20 15.53 -5.00
N GLY A 37 -14.16 14.22 -5.12
CA GLY A 37 -12.96 13.44 -5.45
C GLY A 37 -13.30 12.13 -6.16
N LEU A 38 -12.30 11.29 -6.34
CA LEU A 38 -12.45 9.89 -6.74
C LEU A 38 -11.67 8.99 -5.79
N LEU A 39 -12.13 7.75 -5.62
CA LEU A 39 -11.34 6.66 -5.05
C LEU A 39 -10.83 5.81 -6.21
N VAL A 40 -9.53 5.55 -6.27
CA VAL A 40 -8.93 4.62 -7.25
C VAL A 40 -7.85 3.77 -6.58
N PRO A 41 -7.82 2.44 -6.75
CA PRO A 41 -6.67 1.64 -6.36
C PRO A 41 -5.46 2.04 -7.20
N LEU A 42 -4.32 2.37 -6.58
CA LEU A 42 -3.12 2.79 -7.34
C LEU A 42 -2.71 1.73 -8.37
N PHE A 43 -2.76 0.45 -8.00
CA PHE A 43 -2.46 -0.66 -8.90
C PHE A 43 -3.33 -0.72 -10.16
N ALA A 44 -4.55 -0.17 -10.12
CA ALA A 44 -5.52 -0.20 -11.22
C ALA A 44 -5.38 0.97 -12.20
N LEU A 45 -4.49 1.94 -11.93
CA LEU A 45 -4.09 2.90 -12.97
C LEU A 45 -3.31 2.19 -14.07
N ARG A 46 -3.42 2.68 -15.31
CA ARG A 46 -2.64 2.22 -16.47
C ARG A 46 -2.19 3.44 -17.27
N SER A 47 -1.01 3.39 -17.88
CA SER A 47 -0.46 4.45 -18.72
C SER A 47 0.45 3.90 -19.83
N GLU A 48 0.76 4.73 -20.83
CA GLU A 48 1.65 4.37 -21.95
C GLU A 48 3.09 4.04 -21.53
N ARG A 49 3.45 4.23 -20.25
CA ARG A 49 4.79 4.00 -19.69
C ARG A 49 4.82 2.95 -18.58
N ASP A 50 3.66 2.41 -18.18
CA ASP A 50 3.56 1.47 -17.07
C ASP A 50 4.27 0.13 -17.34
N TRP A 51 4.46 -0.63 -16.26
CA TRP A 51 5.06 -1.97 -16.27
C TRP A 51 4.01 -3.06 -16.00
N GLY A 52 2.77 -2.88 -16.49
CA GLY A 52 1.63 -3.78 -16.26
C GLY A 52 0.82 -3.50 -14.99
N ILE A 53 1.16 -2.45 -14.25
CA ILE A 53 0.51 -2.01 -13.00
C ILE A 53 0.66 -0.50 -12.84
N GLY A 54 -0.29 0.16 -12.19
CA GLY A 54 -0.20 1.59 -11.90
C GLY A 54 0.88 1.96 -10.89
N GLU A 55 1.57 3.07 -11.16
CA GLU A 55 2.82 3.46 -10.51
C GLU A 55 2.75 4.85 -9.85
N ILE A 56 3.72 5.16 -8.99
CA ILE A 56 3.81 6.47 -8.30
C ILE A 56 3.94 7.62 -9.32
N GLY A 57 4.64 7.42 -10.45
CA GLY A 57 4.77 8.41 -11.52
C GLY A 57 3.45 8.76 -12.22
N ASP A 58 2.50 7.82 -12.29
CA ASP A 58 1.20 8.04 -12.96
C ASP A 58 0.32 9.05 -12.19
N LEU A 59 0.49 9.13 -10.87
CA LEU A 59 -0.27 10.03 -10.00
C LEU A 59 -0.16 11.51 -10.42
N ALA A 60 0.98 11.94 -10.95
CA ALA A 60 1.18 13.31 -11.39
C ALA A 60 0.26 13.69 -12.56
N ALA A 61 0.13 12.80 -13.55
CA ALA A 61 -0.76 13.01 -14.70
C ALA A 61 -2.23 12.82 -14.30
N TYR A 62 -2.53 11.81 -13.49
CA TYR A 62 -3.88 11.53 -13.01
C TYR A 62 -4.45 12.69 -12.18
N CYS A 63 -3.65 13.28 -11.29
CA CYS A 63 -4.08 14.43 -10.48
C CYS A 63 -4.27 15.71 -11.32
N GLN A 64 -3.48 15.93 -12.37
CA GLN A 64 -3.69 17.05 -13.30
C GLN A 64 -5.03 16.92 -14.05
N TRP A 65 -5.34 15.72 -14.56
CA TRP A 65 -6.64 15.42 -15.17
C TRP A 65 -7.79 15.62 -14.16
N LEU A 66 -7.68 15.02 -12.98
CA LEU A 66 -8.68 15.11 -11.91
C LEU A 66 -8.94 16.55 -11.45
N GLY A 67 -7.87 17.34 -11.28
CA GLY A 67 -7.93 18.76 -10.95
C GLY A 67 -8.61 19.59 -12.05
N SER A 68 -8.36 19.27 -13.33
CA SER A 68 -9.02 19.91 -14.48
C SER A 68 -10.53 19.59 -14.56
N ALA A 69 -10.93 18.41 -14.11
CA ALA A 69 -12.34 18.00 -13.99
C ALA A 69 -13.08 18.66 -12.79
N GLY A 70 -12.38 19.44 -11.96
CA GLY A 70 -12.96 20.18 -10.83
C GLY A 70 -12.92 19.44 -9.49
N HIS A 71 -12.49 18.18 -9.48
CA HIS A 71 -12.25 17.42 -8.24
C HIS A 71 -11.00 17.95 -7.51
N ARG A 72 -10.94 17.79 -6.18
CA ARG A 72 -9.84 18.30 -5.33
C ARG A 72 -9.28 17.24 -4.37
N PHE A 73 -9.64 15.99 -4.57
CA PHE A 73 -9.38 14.90 -3.64
C PHE A 73 -9.21 13.58 -4.41
N LEU A 74 -8.17 12.82 -4.11
CA LEU A 74 -7.91 11.51 -4.68
C LEU A 74 -7.62 10.52 -3.55
N GLN A 75 -8.53 9.58 -3.32
CA GLN A 75 -8.31 8.50 -2.36
C GLN A 75 -7.70 7.30 -3.06
N LEU A 76 -6.66 6.75 -2.42
CA LEU A 76 -5.99 5.52 -2.84
C LEU A 76 -6.29 4.41 -1.84
N LEU A 77 -6.40 3.18 -2.33
CA LEU A 77 -6.30 1.99 -1.47
C LEU A 77 -4.90 1.89 -0.84
N PRO A 78 -4.67 1.05 0.19
CA PRO A 78 -3.39 0.97 0.85
C PRO A 78 -2.24 0.63 -0.13
N ILE A 79 -1.11 1.32 0.03
CA ILE A 79 0.04 1.26 -0.88
C ILE A 79 1.23 0.46 -0.29
N PHE A 80 0.99 -0.27 0.80
CA PHE A 80 2.04 -0.88 1.61
C PHE A 80 2.50 -2.23 1.07
N GLU A 81 3.76 -2.60 1.33
CA GLU A 81 4.35 -3.79 0.74
C GLU A 81 3.61 -5.08 1.13
N MET A 82 3.13 -5.82 0.14
CA MET A 82 2.47 -7.13 0.31
C MET A 82 3.49 -8.30 0.25
N PRO A 83 3.22 -9.44 0.91
CA PRO A 83 4.03 -10.64 0.74
C PRO A 83 3.87 -11.28 -0.66
N ALA A 84 4.76 -12.22 -1.00
CA ALA A 84 4.66 -12.96 -2.25
C ALA A 84 3.35 -13.78 -2.31
N GLY A 85 2.69 -13.79 -3.48
CA GLY A 85 1.38 -14.42 -3.67
C GLY A 85 0.17 -13.60 -3.17
N GLU A 86 0.36 -12.63 -2.27
CA GLU A 86 -0.71 -11.74 -1.80
C GLU A 86 -1.02 -10.63 -2.81
N ARG A 87 -2.31 -10.29 -2.89
CA ARG A 87 -2.94 -9.40 -3.86
C ARG A 87 -3.92 -8.42 -3.21
N SER A 88 -4.30 -8.63 -1.95
CA SER A 88 -5.08 -7.71 -1.14
C SER A 88 -4.17 -6.66 -0.49
N PRO A 89 -4.38 -5.34 -0.72
CA PRO A 89 -3.56 -4.29 -0.12
C PRO A 89 -3.69 -4.20 1.41
N TYR A 90 -4.68 -4.89 2.00
CA TYR A 90 -4.87 -5.02 3.44
C TYR A 90 -3.94 -6.09 4.06
N GLY A 91 -3.36 -6.99 3.25
CA GLY A 91 -2.43 -8.06 3.68
C GLY A 91 -0.97 -7.61 3.88
N ALA A 92 -0.73 -6.36 4.27
CA ALA A 92 0.60 -5.75 4.24
C ALA A 92 1.63 -6.36 5.23
N LEU A 93 2.88 -6.50 4.78
CA LEU A 93 4.06 -6.86 5.58
C LEU A 93 4.57 -5.72 6.47
N SER A 94 4.07 -4.49 6.31
CA SER A 94 4.35 -3.38 7.24
C SER A 94 3.30 -2.28 7.09
N THR A 95 3.05 -1.49 8.15
CA THR A 95 2.23 -0.27 8.04
C THR A 95 3.03 0.97 7.62
N PHE A 96 4.32 0.80 7.29
CA PHE A 96 5.25 1.90 7.00
C PHE A 96 5.88 1.85 5.60
N ALA A 97 6.23 0.66 5.13
CA ALA A 97 6.95 0.44 3.88
C ALA A 97 6.00 0.52 2.66
N VAL A 98 6.34 1.34 1.66
CA VAL A 98 5.59 1.43 0.40
C VAL A 98 5.95 0.24 -0.48
N ASP A 99 4.99 -0.37 -1.17
CA ASP A 99 5.26 -1.54 -2.02
C ASP A 99 6.17 -1.17 -3.21
N PRO A 100 7.35 -1.82 -3.36
CA PRO A 100 8.24 -1.59 -4.50
C PRO A 100 7.60 -1.86 -5.87
N ILE A 101 6.48 -2.59 -5.93
CA ILE A 101 5.72 -2.82 -7.16
C ILE A 101 5.19 -1.51 -7.77
N HIS A 102 5.01 -0.46 -6.97
CA HIS A 102 4.54 0.86 -7.43
C HIS A 102 5.66 1.81 -7.90
N LEU A 103 6.94 1.45 -7.73
CA LEU A 103 8.05 2.28 -8.20
C LEU A 103 8.03 2.42 -9.74
N SER A 104 8.15 3.65 -10.22
CA SER A 104 8.36 3.93 -11.65
C SER A 104 9.83 3.75 -12.00
N LEU A 105 10.18 2.54 -12.43
CA LEU A 105 11.56 2.18 -12.77
C LEU A 105 12.13 3.04 -13.93
N GLY A 106 11.28 3.49 -14.84
CA GLY A 106 11.63 4.43 -15.91
C GLY A 106 12.04 5.83 -15.43
N GLU A 107 11.92 6.14 -14.13
CA GLU A 107 12.37 7.40 -13.51
C GLU A 107 13.55 7.19 -12.53
N VAL A 108 14.06 5.96 -12.37
CA VAL A 108 15.18 5.64 -11.47
C VAL A 108 16.51 5.90 -12.19
N GLU A 109 17.17 7.00 -11.83
CA GLU A 109 18.47 7.43 -12.37
C GLU A 109 19.51 6.29 -12.45
N ASP A 110 19.70 5.54 -11.35
CA ASP A 110 20.67 4.44 -11.32
C ASP A 110 20.32 3.27 -12.27
N PHE A 111 19.04 3.07 -12.59
CA PHE A 111 18.58 2.07 -13.57
C PHE A 111 18.80 2.58 -15.00
N LEU A 112 18.38 3.82 -15.28
CA LEU A 112 18.55 4.47 -16.57
C LEU A 112 20.03 4.54 -16.97
N GLU A 113 20.90 5.01 -16.07
CA GLU A 113 22.34 5.10 -16.32
C GLU A 113 23.06 3.75 -16.37
N ALA A 114 22.46 2.66 -15.86
CA ALA A 114 22.95 1.31 -16.10
C ALA A 114 22.64 0.82 -17.53
N GLY A 115 21.62 1.40 -18.19
CA GLY A 115 21.12 1.03 -19.52
C GLY A 115 19.61 0.76 -19.58
N GLY A 116 18.88 0.93 -18.48
CA GLY A 116 17.43 0.80 -18.40
C GLY A 116 16.90 -0.58 -18.84
N GLU A 117 15.79 -0.59 -19.55
CA GLU A 117 15.13 -1.83 -20.04
C GLU A 117 15.98 -2.66 -21.03
N ALA A 118 17.13 -2.16 -21.49
CA ALA A 118 18.10 -2.92 -22.27
C ALA A 118 19.04 -3.79 -21.40
N MET A 119 19.09 -3.55 -20.08
CA MET A 119 19.84 -4.37 -19.11
C MET A 119 19.01 -5.48 -18.47
N LEU A 120 17.70 -5.50 -18.70
CA LEU A 120 16.85 -6.65 -18.33
C LEU A 120 17.26 -7.87 -19.16
N PRO A 121 17.50 -9.04 -18.56
CA PRO A 121 17.76 -10.26 -19.32
C PRO A 121 16.52 -10.65 -20.16
N GLY A 122 16.74 -11.47 -21.19
CA GLY A 122 15.69 -11.85 -22.15
C GLY A 122 14.36 -12.32 -21.53
N PRO A 123 14.35 -13.20 -20.51
CA PRO A 123 13.12 -13.63 -19.84
C PRO A 123 12.37 -12.48 -19.15
N GLU A 124 13.06 -11.65 -18.35
CA GLU A 124 12.45 -10.51 -17.67
C GLU A 124 11.99 -9.42 -18.64
N ARG A 125 12.70 -9.25 -19.77
CA ARG A 125 12.27 -8.34 -20.83
C ARG A 125 11.00 -8.81 -21.52
N ALA A 126 10.93 -10.09 -21.91
CA ALA A 126 9.72 -10.69 -22.47
C ALA A 126 8.55 -10.65 -21.47
N ALA A 127 8.82 -10.85 -20.17
CA ALA A 127 7.84 -10.73 -19.10
C ALA A 127 7.32 -9.30 -18.93
N LEU A 128 8.17 -8.27 -19.09
CA LEU A 128 7.75 -6.85 -19.08
C LEU A 128 6.82 -6.54 -20.26
N ASP A 129 7.23 -6.91 -21.47
CA ASP A 129 6.47 -6.63 -22.69
C ASP A 129 5.12 -7.38 -22.68
N ALA A 130 5.06 -8.58 -22.08
CA ALA A 130 3.82 -9.30 -21.82
C ALA A 130 2.95 -8.67 -20.71
N ALA A 131 3.54 -8.21 -19.60
CA ALA A 131 2.79 -7.54 -18.51
C ALA A 131 2.07 -6.28 -19.00
N ARG A 132 2.70 -5.52 -19.90
CA ARG A 132 2.15 -4.29 -20.48
C ARG A 132 0.87 -4.52 -21.29
N VAL A 133 0.75 -5.64 -22.01
CA VAL A 133 -0.43 -5.94 -22.86
C VAL A 133 -1.55 -6.71 -22.13
N GLU A 134 -1.28 -7.20 -20.92
CA GLU A 134 -2.24 -7.94 -20.10
C GLU A 134 -3.41 -7.06 -19.65
N THR A 135 -4.64 -7.59 -19.66
CA THR A 135 -5.87 -6.85 -19.26
C THR A 135 -6.12 -6.85 -17.75
N GLY A 136 -5.52 -7.80 -17.03
CA GLY A 136 -5.45 -7.86 -15.58
C GLY A 136 -4.00 -7.85 -15.10
N ILE A 137 -3.79 -7.63 -13.80
CA ILE A 137 -2.46 -7.44 -13.22
C ILE A 137 -1.85 -8.81 -12.86
N ASP A 138 -0.82 -9.23 -13.59
CA ASP A 138 0.04 -10.35 -13.20
C ASP A 138 1.08 -9.89 -12.16
N TYR A 139 0.63 -9.82 -10.90
CA TYR A 139 1.45 -9.38 -9.76
C TYR A 139 2.80 -10.10 -9.68
N ASP A 140 2.83 -11.42 -9.88
CA ASP A 140 4.02 -12.24 -9.71
C ASP A 140 5.05 -11.95 -10.82
N ARG A 141 4.58 -11.79 -12.06
CA ARG A 141 5.39 -11.34 -13.21
C ARG A 141 5.95 -9.93 -13.00
N VAL A 142 5.10 -8.97 -12.61
CA VAL A 142 5.51 -7.58 -12.40
C VAL A 142 6.51 -7.44 -11.24
N ARG A 143 6.28 -8.13 -10.12
CA ARG A 143 7.24 -8.18 -8.99
C ARG A 143 8.59 -8.72 -9.42
N THR A 144 8.62 -9.81 -10.18
CA THR A 144 9.87 -10.42 -10.68
C THR A 144 10.68 -9.44 -11.54
N VAL A 145 10.04 -8.81 -12.53
CA VAL A 145 10.67 -7.87 -13.44
C VAL A 145 11.14 -6.59 -12.72
N LYS A 146 10.30 -6.00 -11.86
CA LYS A 146 10.69 -4.81 -11.08
C LYS A 146 11.80 -5.10 -10.08
N ARG A 147 11.78 -6.27 -9.41
CA ARG A 147 12.89 -6.70 -8.54
C ARG A 147 14.20 -6.75 -9.33
N ARG A 148 14.21 -7.36 -10.51
CA ARG A 148 15.43 -7.44 -11.34
C ARG A 148 15.94 -6.06 -11.76
N ALA A 149 15.05 -5.14 -12.12
CA ALA A 149 15.43 -3.76 -12.44
C ALA A 149 16.01 -3.01 -11.22
N LEU A 150 15.41 -3.17 -10.03
CA LEU A 150 15.92 -2.59 -8.78
C LEU A 150 17.28 -3.16 -8.36
N GLU A 151 17.55 -4.44 -8.62
CA GLU A 151 18.87 -5.05 -8.38
C GLU A 151 19.96 -4.46 -9.30
N ILE A 152 19.64 -4.21 -10.57
CA ILE A 152 20.55 -3.56 -11.53
C ILE A 152 20.83 -2.12 -11.08
N ALA A 153 19.79 -1.37 -10.69
CA ALA A 153 19.90 -0.01 -10.16
C ALA A 153 20.76 0.04 -8.89
N PHE A 154 20.46 -0.81 -7.91
CA PHE A 154 21.22 -0.87 -6.66
C PHE A 154 22.66 -1.34 -6.88
N ALA A 155 22.93 -2.26 -7.82
CA ALA A 155 24.30 -2.64 -8.17
C ALA A 155 25.12 -1.47 -8.74
N ARG A 156 24.49 -0.55 -9.50
CA ARG A 156 25.13 0.71 -9.90
C ARG A 156 25.35 1.62 -8.69
N PHE A 157 24.31 1.87 -7.89
CA PHE A 157 24.37 2.77 -6.73
C PHE A 157 25.43 2.34 -5.70
N ASP A 158 25.43 1.06 -5.31
CA ASP A 158 26.35 0.47 -4.33
C ASP A 158 27.82 0.61 -4.80
N LEU A 159 28.07 0.45 -6.11
CA LEU A 159 29.39 0.62 -6.72
C LEU A 159 29.80 2.09 -6.91
N ARG A 160 28.92 2.96 -7.42
CA ARG A 160 29.26 4.32 -7.85
C ARG A 160 29.10 5.37 -6.76
N GLU A 161 28.05 5.24 -5.95
CA GLU A 161 27.65 6.24 -4.97
C GLU A 161 28.03 5.82 -3.55
N TRP A 162 27.67 4.60 -3.16
CA TRP A 162 27.92 4.13 -1.80
C TRP A 162 29.42 3.91 -1.53
N SER A 163 30.11 3.15 -2.39
CA SER A 163 31.54 2.86 -2.21
C SER A 163 32.44 4.10 -2.25
N THR A 164 32.01 5.16 -2.93
CA THR A 164 32.75 6.43 -3.05
C THR A 164 32.40 7.45 -1.96
N GLY A 165 31.36 7.19 -1.17
CA GLY A 165 30.87 8.10 -0.13
C GLY A 165 30.18 9.35 -0.68
N SER A 166 29.51 9.25 -1.83
CA SER A 166 28.94 10.38 -2.57
C SER A 166 27.83 11.15 -1.83
N SER A 167 27.37 12.24 -2.43
CA SER A 167 26.19 12.99 -1.97
C SER A 167 24.87 12.22 -2.09
N ARG A 168 24.72 11.30 -3.06
CA ARG A 168 23.56 10.37 -3.11
C ARG A 168 23.63 9.38 -1.94
N ALA A 169 24.81 8.85 -1.64
CA ALA A 169 25.02 7.99 -0.47
C ALA A 169 24.86 8.71 0.87
N ALA A 170 25.12 10.02 0.94
CA ALA A 170 24.76 10.84 2.09
C ALA A 170 23.24 10.93 2.27
N ARG A 171 22.48 11.31 1.23
CA ARG A 171 21.00 11.37 1.30
C ARG A 171 20.37 10.04 1.74
N LEU A 172 20.91 8.90 1.29
CA LEU A 172 20.44 7.59 1.74
C LEU A 172 20.67 7.35 3.24
N ARG A 173 21.80 7.82 3.81
CA ARG A 173 22.05 7.76 5.26
C ARG A 173 21.14 8.72 6.03
N ASP A 174 20.91 9.92 5.51
CA ASP A 174 20.02 10.91 6.12
C ASP A 174 18.57 10.40 6.16
N PHE A 175 18.09 9.78 5.08
CA PHE A 175 16.81 9.07 5.03
C PHE A 175 16.75 7.90 6.02
N ALA A 176 17.79 7.06 6.07
CA ALA A 176 17.84 5.92 6.98
C ALA A 176 17.86 6.33 8.46
N ALA A 177 18.43 7.49 8.78
CA ALA A 177 18.38 8.08 10.11
C ALA A 177 17.00 8.68 10.44
N ALA A 178 16.35 9.34 9.48
CA ALA A 178 15.03 9.95 9.67
C ALA A 178 13.90 8.91 9.85
N GLU A 179 13.98 7.76 9.18
CA GLU A 179 12.97 6.69 9.20
C GLU A 179 13.36 5.51 10.13
N ALA A 180 14.35 5.71 11.02
CA ALA A 180 14.94 4.66 11.84
C ALA A 180 13.94 3.92 12.77
N ASP A 181 12.84 4.57 13.17
CA ASP A 181 11.74 4.02 13.98
C ASP A 181 11.12 2.72 13.42
N TRP A 182 11.23 2.49 12.11
CA TRP A 182 10.68 1.31 11.43
C TRP A 182 11.64 0.71 10.39
N LEU A 183 12.36 1.54 9.63
CA LEU A 183 13.09 1.09 8.44
C LEU A 183 14.21 0.09 8.78
N ALA A 184 14.89 0.27 9.91
CA ALA A 184 15.98 -0.60 10.33
C ALA A 184 15.53 -2.04 10.68
N ASP A 185 14.32 -2.20 11.23
CA ASP A 185 13.75 -3.53 11.51
C ASP A 185 12.99 -4.10 10.32
N TYR A 186 12.35 -3.28 9.47
CA TYR A 186 11.80 -3.70 8.19
C TYR A 186 12.88 -4.24 7.25
N ALA A 187 14.00 -3.52 7.08
CA ALA A 187 15.08 -3.95 6.18
C ALA A 187 15.76 -5.24 6.68
N LEU A 188 15.88 -5.41 8.01
CA LEU A 188 16.36 -6.65 8.61
C LEU A 188 15.36 -7.79 8.44
N PHE A 189 14.06 -7.56 8.70
CA PHE A 189 12.99 -8.54 8.48
C PHE A 189 13.02 -9.05 7.04
N ARG A 190 13.07 -8.14 6.06
CA ARG A 190 13.06 -8.47 4.63
C ARG A 190 14.29 -9.27 4.21
N ALA A 191 15.49 -8.87 4.65
CA ALA A 191 16.70 -9.65 4.41
C ALA A 191 16.62 -11.05 5.05
N CYS A 192 16.11 -11.16 6.28
CA CYS A 192 15.89 -12.46 6.93
C CYS A 192 14.85 -13.32 6.18
N GLN A 193 13.74 -12.74 5.73
CA GLN A 193 12.70 -13.43 4.95
C GLN A 193 13.24 -13.97 3.62
N GLU A 194 14.04 -13.19 2.90
CA GLU A 194 14.71 -13.61 1.67
C GLU A 194 15.72 -14.75 1.92
N ARG A 195 16.50 -14.65 3.00
CA ARG A 195 17.48 -15.69 3.40
C ARG A 195 16.81 -16.98 3.88
N GLN A 196 15.59 -16.91 4.40
CA GLN A 196 14.74 -18.05 4.79
C GLN A 196 13.78 -18.50 3.66
N ALA A 197 14.08 -18.15 2.40
CA ALA A 197 13.31 -18.53 1.21
C ALA A 197 11.80 -18.20 1.26
N GLY A 198 11.42 -17.15 1.97
CA GLY A 198 10.04 -16.70 2.13
C GLY A 198 9.24 -17.38 3.25
N ALA A 199 9.85 -18.25 4.06
CA ALA A 199 9.18 -18.91 5.19
C ALA A 199 8.61 -17.90 6.22
N SER A 200 7.52 -18.28 6.91
CA SER A 200 6.91 -17.48 7.97
C SER A 200 7.94 -17.13 9.04
N TRP A 201 7.90 -15.91 9.59
CA TRP A 201 8.80 -15.58 10.69
C TRP A 201 8.51 -16.40 11.94
N THR A 202 7.29 -16.92 12.08
CA THR A 202 6.91 -17.85 13.16
C THR A 202 7.55 -19.23 13.01
N GLU A 203 8.03 -19.59 11.82
CA GLU A 203 8.74 -20.83 11.48
C GLU A 203 10.27 -20.67 11.47
N TRP A 204 10.79 -19.44 11.56
CA TRP A 204 12.24 -19.19 11.61
C TRP A 204 12.91 -19.84 12.84
N GLU A 205 14.23 -20.01 12.74
CA GLU A 205 15.08 -20.48 13.84
C GLU A 205 14.73 -19.75 15.16
N PRO A 206 14.56 -20.47 16.29
CA PRO A 206 14.01 -19.92 17.52
C PRO A 206 14.63 -18.61 18.03
N ALA A 207 15.94 -18.41 17.92
CA ALA A 207 16.62 -17.20 18.40
C ALA A 207 16.49 -16.02 17.41
N LEU A 208 16.44 -16.28 16.09
CA LEU A 208 16.07 -15.25 15.11
C LEU A 208 14.58 -14.84 15.25
N ARG A 209 13.69 -15.81 15.45
CA ARG A 209 12.26 -15.62 15.68
C ARG A 209 11.99 -14.79 16.93
N SER A 210 12.66 -15.11 18.05
CA SER A 210 12.54 -14.39 19.33
C SER A 210 13.36 -13.09 19.39
N ARG A 211 14.05 -12.72 18.30
CA ARG A 211 14.86 -11.50 18.19
C ARG A 211 15.99 -11.40 19.22
N ALA A 212 16.66 -12.53 19.49
CA ALA A 212 17.83 -12.59 20.35
C ALA A 212 18.89 -11.54 19.93
N PRO A 213 19.35 -10.64 20.83
CA PRO A 213 20.13 -9.46 20.44
C PRO A 213 21.42 -9.77 19.68
N GLU A 214 22.13 -10.83 20.06
CA GLU A 214 23.36 -11.30 19.41
C GLU A 214 23.10 -11.89 18.02
N VAL A 215 21.97 -12.57 17.81
CA VAL A 215 21.56 -13.08 16.50
C VAL A 215 21.18 -11.94 15.58
N LEU A 216 20.44 -10.93 16.08
CA LEU A 216 20.15 -9.73 15.28
C LEU A 216 21.39 -8.89 15.00
N ALA A 217 22.34 -8.79 15.93
CA ALA A 217 23.61 -8.10 15.73
C ALA A 217 24.45 -8.79 14.64
N HIS A 218 24.51 -10.12 14.68
CA HIS A 218 25.17 -10.91 13.62
C HIS A 218 24.46 -10.76 12.28
N ALA A 219 23.12 -10.89 12.23
CA ALA A 219 22.34 -10.76 11.01
C ALA A 219 22.51 -9.36 10.35
N ARG A 220 22.52 -8.28 11.14
CA ARG A 220 22.79 -6.91 10.64
C ARG A 220 24.20 -6.75 10.03
N GLN A 221 25.19 -7.53 10.50
CA GLN A 221 26.55 -7.52 9.92
C GLN A 221 26.62 -8.40 8.66
N THR A 222 26.11 -9.62 8.72
CA THR A 222 26.14 -10.61 7.63
C THR A 222 25.29 -10.18 6.42
N PHE A 223 24.18 -9.48 6.66
CA PHE A 223 23.24 -9.03 5.62
C PHE A 223 23.32 -7.52 5.32
N ASP A 224 24.39 -6.82 5.72
CA ASP A 224 24.59 -5.37 5.54
C ASP A 224 24.20 -4.87 4.12
N ARG A 225 24.64 -5.58 3.07
CA ARG A 225 24.30 -5.23 1.68
C ARG A 225 22.81 -5.41 1.35
N ASP A 226 22.16 -6.42 1.91
CA ASP A 226 20.73 -6.70 1.70
C ASP A 226 19.89 -5.65 2.46
N LEU A 227 20.30 -5.29 3.69
CA LEU A 227 19.73 -4.16 4.43
C LEU A 227 19.85 -2.85 3.64
N ARG A 228 21.01 -2.57 3.05
CA ARG A 228 21.19 -1.41 2.16
C ARG A 228 20.29 -1.45 0.93
N PHE A 229 20.08 -2.61 0.31
CA PHE A 229 19.13 -2.75 -0.80
C PHE A 229 17.72 -2.34 -0.38
N HIS A 230 17.18 -2.93 0.70
CA HIS A 230 15.82 -2.62 1.17
C HIS A 230 15.68 -1.16 1.63
N THR A 231 16.74 -0.58 2.22
CA THR A 231 16.83 0.85 2.57
C THR A 231 16.79 1.73 1.32
N TYR A 232 17.57 1.39 0.28
CA TYR A 232 17.65 2.11 -1.00
C TYR A 232 16.31 2.07 -1.74
N VAL A 233 15.62 0.93 -1.76
CA VAL A 233 14.30 0.79 -2.40
C VAL A 233 13.24 1.67 -1.71
N GLN A 234 13.22 1.70 -0.37
CA GLN A 234 12.31 2.61 0.36
C GLN A 234 12.70 4.09 0.23
N TRP A 235 13.99 4.41 0.03
CA TRP A 235 14.44 5.76 -0.28
C TRP A 235 13.95 6.23 -1.66
N LEU A 236 14.08 5.40 -2.70
CA LEU A 236 13.50 5.68 -4.02
C LEU A 236 11.98 5.90 -3.94
N ALA A 237 11.29 5.07 -3.16
CA ALA A 237 9.84 5.21 -2.97
C ALA A 237 9.49 6.53 -2.28
N SER A 238 10.30 6.96 -1.30
CA SER A 238 10.13 8.26 -0.63
C SER A 238 10.40 9.45 -1.56
N GLU A 239 11.45 9.41 -2.39
CA GLU A 239 11.74 10.49 -3.37
C GLU A 239 10.63 10.57 -4.44
N GLN A 240 10.17 9.45 -5.01
CA GLN A 240 9.06 9.43 -5.98
C GLN A 240 7.73 9.86 -5.33
N TRP A 241 7.41 9.38 -4.12
CA TRP A 241 6.17 9.73 -3.43
C TRP A 241 6.11 11.22 -3.06
N THR A 242 7.24 11.80 -2.64
CA THR A 242 7.38 13.23 -2.38
C THR A 242 7.14 14.05 -3.66
N ALA A 243 7.66 13.59 -4.80
CA ALA A 243 7.40 14.21 -6.09
C ALA A 243 5.91 14.12 -6.51
N ALA A 244 5.26 12.97 -6.29
CA ALA A 244 3.85 12.75 -6.57
C ALA A 244 2.92 13.63 -5.70
N ARG A 245 3.15 13.70 -4.38
CA ARG A 245 2.43 14.63 -3.48
C ARG A 245 2.54 16.08 -3.95
N ARG A 246 3.74 16.52 -4.32
CA ARG A 246 3.99 17.88 -4.81
C ARG A 246 3.25 18.14 -6.13
N ALA A 247 3.18 17.17 -7.04
CA ALA A 247 2.44 17.28 -8.29
C ALA A 247 0.92 17.32 -8.07
N ALA A 248 0.39 16.49 -7.17
CA ALA A 248 -1.02 16.51 -6.80
C ALA A 248 -1.43 17.86 -6.16
N SER A 249 -0.63 18.33 -5.20
CA SER A 249 -0.82 19.64 -4.56
C SER A 249 -0.78 20.79 -5.57
N ALA A 250 0.13 20.76 -6.55
CA ALA A 250 0.20 21.74 -7.63
C ALA A 250 -1.01 21.68 -8.59
N ALA A 251 -1.64 20.51 -8.76
CA ALA A 251 -2.91 20.35 -9.47
C ALA A 251 -4.15 20.75 -8.62
N GLY A 252 -3.96 21.14 -7.36
CA GLY A 252 -5.05 21.44 -6.42
C GLY A 252 -5.79 20.20 -5.90
N VAL A 253 -5.14 19.03 -5.94
CA VAL A 253 -5.67 17.74 -5.49
C VAL A 253 -4.95 17.31 -4.21
N ALA A 254 -5.70 17.07 -3.14
CA ALA A 254 -5.22 16.40 -1.94
C ALA A 254 -5.18 14.87 -2.17
N LEU A 255 -4.09 14.22 -1.77
CA LEU A 255 -3.99 12.76 -1.75
C LEU A 255 -4.49 12.22 -0.41
N ALA A 256 -5.47 11.34 -0.46
CA ALA A 256 -5.98 10.60 0.69
C ALA A 256 -5.48 9.15 0.66
N GLY A 257 -4.90 8.71 1.77
CA GLY A 257 -4.51 7.32 1.96
C GLY A 257 -5.61 6.49 2.58
N ASP A 258 -5.36 5.18 2.66
CA ASP A 258 -6.17 4.22 3.40
C ASP A 258 -5.26 3.42 4.34
N LEU A 259 -5.67 3.30 5.59
CA LEU A 259 -4.94 2.65 6.67
C LEU A 259 -5.74 1.43 7.16
N PRO A 260 -5.39 0.19 6.72
CA PRO A 260 -5.98 -1.07 7.22
C PRO A 260 -6.03 -1.09 8.74
N PHE A 261 -7.14 -1.45 9.38
CA PHE A 261 -7.28 -1.31 10.85
C PHE A 261 -6.05 -1.85 11.60
N MET A 262 -5.69 -3.09 11.27
CA MET A 262 -4.58 -3.84 11.82
C MET A 262 -3.65 -4.36 10.71
N VAL A 263 -2.50 -4.89 11.11
CA VAL A 263 -1.45 -5.39 10.21
C VAL A 263 -1.36 -6.92 10.29
N GLY A 264 -0.93 -7.58 9.22
CA GLY A 264 -0.81 -9.04 9.16
C GLY A 264 0.10 -9.61 10.25
N ARG A 265 -0.22 -10.82 10.75
CA ARG A 265 0.66 -11.57 11.68
C ARG A 265 2.08 -11.69 11.16
N GLU A 266 2.22 -11.93 9.86
CA GLU A 266 3.51 -12.15 9.18
C GLU A 266 4.30 -10.88 8.89
N SER A 267 3.91 -9.73 9.44
CA SER A 267 4.54 -8.43 9.18
C SER A 267 5.84 -8.20 9.97
N ALA A 268 6.69 -7.33 9.43
CA ALA A 268 7.83 -6.76 10.13
C ALA A 268 7.39 -5.98 11.39
N ASP A 269 6.23 -5.31 11.32
CA ASP A 269 5.61 -4.60 12.45
C ASP A 269 5.38 -5.52 13.65
N VAL A 270 4.75 -6.69 13.42
CA VAL A 270 4.44 -7.68 14.47
C VAL A 270 5.70 -8.42 14.90
N TRP A 271 6.56 -8.86 13.97
CA TRP A 271 7.82 -9.51 14.31
C TRP A 271 8.71 -8.63 15.19
N SER A 272 8.77 -7.31 14.93
CA SER A 272 9.63 -6.38 15.67
C SER A 272 9.09 -5.98 17.05
N ARG A 273 7.78 -6.16 17.30
CA ARG A 273 7.04 -5.65 18.49
C ARG A 273 6.11 -6.72 19.07
N GLN A 274 6.59 -7.97 19.17
CA GLN A 274 5.77 -9.14 19.55
C GLN A 274 5.07 -8.97 20.92
N GLU A 275 5.64 -8.19 21.83
CA GLU A 275 5.07 -7.86 23.14
C GLU A 275 3.82 -6.97 23.07
N GLU A 276 3.61 -6.26 21.95
CA GLU A 276 2.43 -5.42 21.70
C GLU A 276 1.23 -6.20 21.13
N PHE A 277 1.36 -7.50 20.85
CA PHE A 277 0.32 -8.31 20.19
C PHE A 277 0.02 -9.65 20.89
N GLN A 278 -1.17 -10.21 20.61
CA GLN A 278 -1.64 -11.52 21.08
C GLN A 278 -1.46 -12.52 19.93
N LEU A 279 -0.39 -13.32 19.98
CA LEU A 279 -0.01 -14.27 18.92
C LEU A 279 -0.71 -15.64 19.05
N ASP A 280 -1.52 -15.80 20.09
CA ASP A 280 -2.36 -16.94 20.49
C ASP A 280 -3.86 -16.70 20.27
N THR A 281 -4.20 -15.54 19.68
CA THR A 281 -5.55 -15.01 19.56
C THR A 281 -5.74 -14.39 18.18
N GLU A 282 -6.90 -14.58 17.56
CA GLU A 282 -7.21 -14.11 16.21
C GLU A 282 -8.27 -13.00 16.22
N LEU A 283 -8.07 -11.98 15.39
CA LEU A 283 -9.03 -10.92 15.08
C LEU A 283 -10.12 -11.38 14.12
N GLY A 284 -11.30 -10.79 14.23
CA GLY A 284 -12.39 -11.08 13.30
C GLY A 284 -13.65 -10.25 13.51
N ALA A 285 -14.76 -10.77 12.99
CA ALA A 285 -16.11 -10.24 13.18
C ALA A 285 -17.03 -11.31 13.79
N PRO A 286 -18.06 -10.92 14.57
CA PRO A 286 -19.07 -11.85 15.07
C PRO A 286 -19.90 -12.46 13.94
N PRO A 287 -20.70 -13.51 14.22
CA PRO A 287 -21.76 -13.97 13.33
C PRO A 287 -22.66 -12.82 12.86
N ASP A 288 -22.97 -12.83 11.56
CA ASP A 288 -23.84 -11.85 10.90
C ASP A 288 -24.84 -12.54 9.95
N ALA A 289 -25.68 -11.76 9.24
CA ALA A 289 -26.71 -12.28 8.34
C ALA A 289 -26.17 -12.95 7.05
N PHE A 290 -24.89 -12.78 6.74
CA PHE A 290 -24.20 -13.37 5.60
C PHE A 290 -23.28 -14.54 6.00
N ASN A 291 -22.77 -14.52 7.23
CA ASN A 291 -21.91 -15.57 7.78
C ASN A 291 -22.26 -15.89 9.25
N ALA A 292 -22.94 -17.01 9.46
CA ALA A 292 -23.39 -17.49 10.77
C ALA A 292 -22.26 -18.02 11.70
N GLU A 293 -21.05 -18.24 11.19
CA GLU A 293 -19.88 -18.63 12.01
C GLU A 293 -19.05 -17.42 12.45
N GLY A 294 -19.35 -16.23 11.90
CA GLY A 294 -18.49 -15.06 12.01
C GLY A 294 -17.25 -15.16 11.12
N GLN A 295 -16.45 -14.10 11.10
CA GLN A 295 -15.30 -13.99 10.20
C GLN A 295 -14.00 -14.07 10.99
N ARG A 296 -13.05 -14.87 10.51
CA ARG A 296 -11.69 -14.99 11.06
C ARG A 296 -10.69 -14.40 10.06
N TRP A 297 -9.89 -13.43 10.49
CA TRP A 297 -9.06 -12.62 9.58
C TRP A 297 -7.55 -12.92 9.64
N GLY A 298 -7.09 -13.86 10.48
CA GLY A 298 -5.67 -14.20 10.67
C GLY A 298 -4.80 -13.11 11.35
N LEU A 299 -5.35 -11.91 11.59
CA LEU A 299 -4.64 -10.78 12.20
C LEU A 299 -4.50 -10.98 13.73
N PRO A 300 -3.40 -10.55 14.38
CA PRO A 300 -3.20 -10.72 15.81
C PRO A 300 -3.84 -9.60 16.63
N VAL A 301 -4.51 -9.91 17.74
CA VAL A 301 -5.16 -8.88 18.58
C VAL A 301 -4.10 -7.98 19.25
N PRO A 302 -4.19 -6.63 19.17
CA PRO A 302 -3.28 -5.73 19.87
C PRO A 302 -3.45 -5.78 21.40
N ARG A 303 -2.35 -5.57 22.14
CA ARG A 303 -2.33 -5.42 23.60
C ARG A 303 -2.31 -3.92 23.93
N TRP A 304 -3.46 -3.25 23.78
CA TRP A 304 -3.57 -1.80 23.96
C TRP A 304 -3.03 -1.29 25.30
N GLU A 305 -3.15 -2.06 26.38
CA GLU A 305 -2.52 -1.72 27.67
C GLU A 305 -0.99 -1.71 27.63
N THR A 306 -0.38 -2.68 26.94
CA THR A 306 1.09 -2.73 26.77
C THR A 306 1.56 -1.60 25.88
N MET A 307 0.83 -1.32 24.81
CA MET A 307 1.06 -0.13 23.98
C MET A 307 0.96 1.16 24.82
N ALA A 308 -0.03 1.29 25.69
CA ALA A 308 -0.21 2.46 26.56
C ALA A 308 0.98 2.68 27.53
N ARG A 309 1.56 1.61 28.07
CA ARG A 309 2.79 1.68 28.90
C ARG A 309 4.01 2.20 28.11
N GLY A 310 4.00 2.05 26.78
CA GLY A 310 4.98 2.60 25.84
C GLY A 310 4.52 3.84 25.07
N ASP A 311 3.60 4.64 25.64
CA ASP A 311 2.97 5.83 25.01
C ASP A 311 2.51 5.60 23.56
N PHE A 312 1.95 4.42 23.30
CA PHE A 312 1.41 4.00 22.00
C PHE A 312 2.40 4.16 20.82
N ARG A 313 3.71 3.95 21.07
CA ARG A 313 4.81 4.20 20.12
C ARG A 313 4.54 3.73 18.68
N TRP A 314 3.96 2.54 18.47
CA TRP A 314 3.62 2.02 17.14
C TRP A 314 2.52 2.87 16.47
N LEU A 315 1.38 3.07 17.14
CA LEU A 315 0.27 3.89 16.64
C LEU A 315 0.72 5.33 16.34
N ARG A 316 1.52 5.94 17.23
CA ARG A 316 2.09 7.28 17.01
C ARG A 316 2.98 7.33 15.77
N ALA A 317 3.92 6.40 15.63
CA ALA A 317 4.82 6.34 14.49
C ALA A 317 4.04 6.08 13.18
N ARG A 318 3.06 5.19 13.21
CA ARG A 318 2.17 4.89 12.08
C ARG A 318 1.36 6.11 11.64
N SER A 319 0.82 6.89 12.57
CA SER A 319 0.14 8.17 12.27
C SER A 319 1.10 9.23 11.70
N ARG A 320 2.33 9.34 12.22
CA ARG A 320 3.37 10.21 11.64
C ARG A 320 3.70 9.83 10.19
N ARG A 321 3.87 8.52 9.93
CA ARG A 321 4.17 7.99 8.60
C ARG A 321 3.01 8.20 7.63
N ALA A 322 1.77 8.01 8.07
CA ALA A 322 0.59 8.31 7.27
C ALA A 322 0.50 9.81 6.92
N ALA A 323 0.88 10.71 7.84
CA ALA A 323 0.96 12.15 7.57
C ALA A 323 2.11 12.52 6.60
N ALA A 324 3.23 11.80 6.65
CA ALA A 324 4.32 11.93 5.67
C ALA A 324 3.92 11.45 4.26
N LEU A 325 2.97 10.52 4.15
CA LEU A 325 2.46 10.00 2.88
C LEU A 325 1.22 10.75 2.35
N PHE A 326 0.32 11.26 3.19
CA PHE A 326 -1.00 11.73 2.74
C PHE A 326 -1.47 13.05 3.37
N ASP A 327 -2.36 13.75 2.67
CA ASP A 327 -3.03 14.99 3.11
C ASP A 327 -4.30 14.68 3.93
N ALA A 328 -4.92 13.53 3.67
CA ALA A 328 -6.00 12.93 4.45
C ALA A 328 -5.85 11.39 4.53
N VAL A 329 -6.56 10.72 5.42
CA VAL A 329 -6.43 9.26 5.65
C VAL A 329 -7.80 8.65 6.02
N ARG A 330 -8.25 7.62 5.29
CA ARG A 330 -9.28 6.70 5.77
C ARG A 330 -8.66 5.80 6.84
N ILE A 331 -9.28 5.74 8.01
CA ILE A 331 -9.11 4.65 8.95
C ILE A 331 -10.15 3.59 8.58
N ASP A 332 -9.64 2.48 8.06
CA ASP A 332 -10.37 1.25 7.80
C ASP A 332 -10.94 0.68 9.12
N HIS A 333 -12.18 0.18 9.08
CA HIS A 333 -12.87 -0.46 10.21
C HIS A 333 -12.72 0.31 11.54
N VAL A 334 -13.13 1.58 11.58
CA VAL A 334 -12.83 2.50 12.70
C VAL A 334 -13.42 2.02 14.04
N VAL A 335 -14.48 1.20 14.00
CA VAL A 335 -15.07 0.54 15.17
C VAL A 335 -14.07 -0.36 15.90
N GLY A 336 -13.07 -0.91 15.21
CA GLY A 336 -11.97 -1.69 15.79
C GLY A 336 -11.12 -0.95 16.82
N PHE A 337 -11.09 0.40 16.75
CA PHE A 337 -10.43 1.23 17.77
C PHE A 337 -11.24 1.27 19.09
N TYR A 338 -12.55 1.05 19.03
CA TYR A 338 -13.44 1.05 20.20
C TYR A 338 -13.58 -0.35 20.78
N ARG A 339 -13.80 -1.36 19.93
CA ARG A 339 -14.03 -2.75 20.34
C ARG A 339 -13.48 -3.72 19.31
N ILE A 340 -12.93 -4.82 19.81
CA ILE A 340 -12.37 -5.90 18.99
C ILE A 340 -13.16 -7.17 19.24
N TYR A 341 -13.67 -7.81 18.19
CA TYR A 341 -14.13 -9.19 18.30
C TYR A 341 -12.92 -10.13 18.16
N ARG A 342 -12.74 -11.02 19.14
CA ARG A 342 -11.59 -11.93 19.19
C ARG A 342 -12.00 -13.39 19.29
N PHE A 343 -11.20 -14.24 18.65
CA PHE A 343 -11.25 -15.69 18.77
C PHE A 343 -9.99 -16.15 19.53
N PRO A 344 -10.07 -16.37 20.86
CA PRO A 344 -8.95 -16.90 21.64
C PRO A 344 -8.75 -18.39 21.38
N THR A 345 -7.54 -18.91 21.65
CA THR A 345 -7.26 -20.36 21.61
C THR A 345 -8.04 -21.13 22.71
N THR A 346 -8.41 -20.46 23.80
CA THR A 346 -9.23 -21.02 24.90
C THR A 346 -10.31 -20.03 25.33
N GLY A 347 -11.53 -20.52 25.58
CA GLY A 347 -12.69 -19.67 25.89
C GLY A 347 -13.63 -19.49 24.70
N ALA A 348 -14.65 -18.66 24.86
CA ALA A 348 -15.60 -18.31 23.79
C ALA A 348 -15.12 -17.07 23.01
N PRO A 349 -15.51 -16.91 21.73
CA PRO A 349 -15.29 -15.67 21.00
C PRO A 349 -16.11 -14.51 21.58
N GLU A 350 -15.50 -13.33 21.72
CA GLU A 350 -16.05 -12.22 22.52
C GLU A 350 -15.63 -10.84 21.99
N PHE A 351 -16.34 -9.79 22.42
CA PHE A 351 -15.89 -8.40 22.27
C PHE A 351 -15.00 -7.97 23.43
N VAL A 352 -13.88 -7.29 23.12
CA VAL A 352 -12.97 -6.68 24.10
C VAL A 352 -12.76 -5.19 23.78
N PRO A 353 -12.90 -4.28 24.76
CA PRO A 353 -13.50 -4.51 26.08
C PRO A 353 -15.00 -4.85 25.99
N PRO A 354 -15.60 -5.50 27.00
CA PRO A 354 -16.98 -5.97 26.92
C PRO A 354 -18.03 -4.87 27.15
N ASP A 355 -17.71 -3.84 27.95
CA ASP A 355 -18.62 -2.74 28.31
C ASP A 355 -18.56 -1.57 27.31
N GLU A 356 -19.70 -0.95 26.99
CA GLU A 356 -19.76 0.15 26.02
C GLU A 356 -19.05 1.44 26.49
N GLY A 357 -19.03 1.70 27.81
CA GLY A 357 -18.29 2.81 28.40
C GLY A 357 -16.77 2.61 28.29
N GLU A 358 -16.30 1.39 28.53
CA GLU A 358 -14.90 1.01 28.28
C GLU A 358 -14.54 1.07 26.79
N GLN A 359 -15.42 0.59 25.90
CA GLN A 359 -15.23 0.66 24.44
C GLN A 359 -15.11 2.11 23.96
N LEU A 360 -15.97 3.00 24.48
CA LEU A 360 -15.91 4.42 24.21
C LEU A 360 -14.59 5.06 24.71
N ALA A 361 -14.23 4.79 25.97
CA ALA A 361 -13.03 5.34 26.61
C ALA A 361 -11.69 4.77 26.06
N LEU A 362 -11.75 3.65 25.33
CA LEU A 362 -10.65 3.12 24.53
C LEU A 362 -10.57 3.82 23.17
N GLY A 363 -11.69 3.86 22.42
CA GLY A 363 -11.70 4.42 21.07
C GLY A 363 -11.39 5.92 21.01
N GLU A 364 -11.98 6.73 21.90
CA GLU A 364 -11.64 8.16 21.98
C GLU A 364 -10.16 8.38 22.32
N ARG A 365 -9.56 7.52 23.16
CA ARG A 365 -8.15 7.60 23.54
C ARG A 365 -7.22 7.26 22.37
N LEU A 366 -7.47 6.15 21.68
CA LEU A 366 -6.64 5.71 20.55
C LEU A 366 -6.77 6.69 19.36
N LEU A 367 -7.97 7.16 19.06
CA LEU A 367 -8.18 8.16 18.00
C LEU A 367 -7.58 9.53 18.36
N THR A 368 -7.63 9.95 19.64
CA THR A 368 -6.93 11.17 20.10
C THR A 368 -5.41 11.03 19.94
N VAL A 369 -4.84 9.87 20.28
CA VAL A 369 -3.40 9.57 20.06
C VAL A 369 -3.05 9.63 18.58
N ALA A 370 -3.90 9.10 17.70
CA ALA A 370 -3.72 9.14 16.25
C ALA A 370 -3.79 10.60 15.72
N LEU A 371 -4.85 11.34 16.05
CA LEU A 371 -5.04 12.75 15.68
C LEU A 371 -3.83 13.62 16.10
N ALA A 372 -3.40 13.51 17.37
CA ALA A 372 -2.27 14.27 17.89
C ALA A 372 -0.93 13.90 17.22
N SER A 373 -0.83 12.71 16.64
CA SER A 373 0.40 12.22 15.98
C SER A 373 0.35 12.36 14.45
N ALA A 374 -0.81 12.68 13.87
CA ALA A 374 -1.03 12.85 12.43
C ALA A 374 -0.66 14.26 11.90
N ALA A 375 -0.08 15.13 12.74
CA ALA A 375 0.52 16.41 12.33
C ALA A 375 -0.37 17.36 11.48
N GLY A 376 -1.70 17.27 11.61
CA GLY A 376 -2.66 18.08 10.85
C GLY A 376 -3.22 17.42 9.58
N THR A 377 -2.79 16.19 9.24
CA THR A 377 -3.45 15.34 8.23
C THR A 377 -4.85 14.97 8.71
N ALA A 378 -5.84 15.13 7.84
CA ALA A 378 -7.24 14.84 8.17
C ALA A 378 -7.49 13.33 8.30
N LEU A 379 -8.19 12.90 9.36
CA LEU A 379 -8.63 11.50 9.51
C LEU A 379 -10.10 11.39 9.10
N MET A 380 -10.48 10.27 8.49
CA MET A 380 -11.84 9.91 8.10
C MET A 380 -12.11 8.51 8.65
N GLY A 381 -13.20 8.33 9.40
CA GLY A 381 -13.53 7.04 10.00
C GLY A 381 -14.48 6.27 9.10
N GLU A 382 -14.14 5.05 8.72
CA GLU A 382 -15.12 4.17 8.10
C GLU A 382 -15.95 3.47 9.20
N ASP A 383 -17.23 3.85 9.29
CA ASP A 383 -18.21 3.43 10.31
C ASP A 383 -19.34 2.56 9.73
N LEU A 384 -18.98 1.55 8.93
CA LEU A 384 -19.91 0.71 8.17
C LEU A 384 -20.13 -0.66 8.85
N GLY A 385 -21.25 -1.32 8.51
CA GLY A 385 -21.69 -2.54 9.19
C GLY A 385 -22.29 -2.28 10.58
N VAL A 386 -22.16 -3.26 11.49
CA VAL A 386 -22.83 -3.28 12.82
C VAL A 386 -22.06 -2.40 13.84
N VAL A 387 -22.14 -1.09 13.63
CA VAL A 387 -21.50 -0.05 14.45
C VAL A 387 -22.46 0.51 15.50
N PRO A 388 -22.11 0.50 16.80
CA PRO A 388 -22.90 1.13 17.85
C PRO A 388 -23.02 2.65 17.68
N ASP A 389 -24.16 3.23 18.10
CA ASP A 389 -24.42 4.66 17.93
C ASP A 389 -23.44 5.56 18.71
N PHE A 390 -22.90 5.08 19.83
CA PHE A 390 -21.88 5.81 20.58
C PHE A 390 -20.60 6.07 19.77
N VAL A 391 -20.26 5.18 18.82
CA VAL A 391 -19.10 5.34 17.92
C VAL A 391 -19.35 6.53 16.99
N ARG A 392 -20.54 6.62 16.38
CA ARG A 392 -20.90 7.72 15.48
C ARG A 392 -20.94 9.06 16.23
N ALA A 393 -21.50 9.07 17.44
CA ALA A 393 -21.46 10.24 18.32
C ALA A 393 -20.02 10.64 18.73
N SER A 394 -19.13 9.67 18.94
CA SER A 394 -17.72 9.88 19.26
C SER A 394 -16.93 10.46 18.08
N LEU A 395 -17.09 9.91 16.88
CA LEU A 395 -16.47 10.45 15.66
C LEU A 395 -16.84 11.93 15.44
N VAL A 396 -18.11 12.30 15.69
CA VAL A 396 -18.57 13.69 15.65
C VAL A 396 -17.88 14.56 16.71
N ARG A 397 -17.72 14.09 17.96
CA ARG A 397 -16.97 14.82 19.01
C ARG A 397 -15.50 15.03 18.64
N LEU A 398 -14.90 14.05 17.97
CA LEU A 398 -13.50 14.09 17.51
C LEU A 398 -13.32 14.83 16.17
N ALA A 399 -14.39 15.37 15.58
CA ALA A 399 -14.42 16.00 14.26
C ALA A 399 -13.94 15.08 13.10
N ILE A 400 -14.10 13.77 13.26
CA ILE A 400 -13.78 12.75 12.24
C ILE A 400 -15.05 12.45 11.42
N PRO A 401 -15.08 12.68 10.10
CA PRO A 401 -16.20 12.31 9.25
C PRO A 401 -16.36 10.79 9.10
N GLY A 402 -17.60 10.33 9.26
CA GLY A 402 -18.04 8.96 8.95
C GLY A 402 -18.30 8.74 7.46
N TYR A 403 -18.45 7.48 7.03
CA TYR A 403 -18.75 7.09 5.65
C TYR A 403 -20.25 6.89 5.43
N ARG A 404 -20.81 7.48 4.36
CA ARG A 404 -22.22 7.29 3.96
C ARG A 404 -22.25 6.71 2.55
N VAL A 405 -22.62 5.43 2.45
CA VAL A 405 -22.59 4.67 1.19
C VAL A 405 -24.02 4.58 0.64
N LEU A 406 -24.27 5.21 -0.50
CA LEU A 406 -25.61 5.40 -1.10
C LEU A 406 -26.46 4.13 -1.16
N ARG A 407 -25.84 2.96 -1.38
CA ARG A 407 -26.54 1.66 -1.46
C ARG A 407 -26.93 1.04 -0.11
N TRP A 408 -26.49 1.63 1.00
CA TRP A 408 -26.78 1.21 2.38
C TRP A 408 -27.48 2.32 3.19
N GLU A 409 -27.54 3.55 2.66
CA GLU A 409 -28.42 4.61 3.14
C GLU A 409 -29.86 4.41 2.64
N ASP A 410 -30.43 3.24 2.97
CA ASP A 410 -31.76 2.78 2.58
C ASP A 410 -32.57 2.35 3.82
N ASP A 411 -33.78 2.90 3.95
CA ASP A 411 -34.73 2.54 4.99
C ASP A 411 -35.85 1.66 4.39
N ALA A 412 -35.53 0.36 4.20
CA ALA A 412 -36.43 -0.68 3.69
C ALA A 412 -37.03 -0.40 2.29
N GLY A 413 -36.16 -0.09 1.33
CA GLY A 413 -36.50 0.24 -0.06
C GLY A 413 -36.71 1.74 -0.32
N VAL A 414 -36.52 2.58 0.71
CA VAL A 414 -36.55 4.04 0.61
C VAL A 414 -35.14 4.60 0.84
N PHE A 415 -34.44 4.89 -0.27
CA PHE A 415 -33.16 5.58 -0.23
C PHE A 415 -33.26 6.95 0.44
N ARG A 416 -32.43 7.19 1.45
CA ARG A 416 -32.31 8.47 2.15
C ARG A 416 -31.81 9.55 1.20
N ASP A 417 -32.36 10.75 1.33
CA ASP A 417 -31.93 11.93 0.58
C ASP A 417 -30.46 12.29 0.91
N PRO A 418 -29.55 12.31 -0.08
CA PRO A 418 -28.16 12.78 0.12
C PRO A 418 -28.03 14.22 0.62
N SER A 419 -29.08 15.04 0.52
CA SER A 419 -29.13 16.39 1.11
C SER A 419 -29.21 16.35 2.64
N ALA A 420 -29.79 15.28 3.21
CA ALA A 420 -29.95 15.04 4.65
C ALA A 420 -28.76 14.29 5.30
N TYR A 421 -27.76 13.86 4.52
CA TYR A 421 -26.56 13.21 5.07
C TYR A 421 -25.80 14.17 6.02
N PRO A 422 -25.20 13.66 7.12
CA PRO A 422 -24.47 14.49 8.08
C PRO A 422 -23.40 15.36 7.40
N PRO A 423 -23.31 16.68 7.67
CA PRO A 423 -22.31 17.55 7.04
C PRO A 423 -20.86 17.11 7.26
N LEU A 424 -20.60 16.42 8.38
CA LEU A 424 -19.33 15.77 8.70
C LEU A 424 -19.35 14.31 8.22
N SER A 425 -19.33 14.09 6.89
CA SER A 425 -19.27 12.74 6.30
C SER A 425 -18.55 12.68 4.96
N VAL A 426 -18.12 11.48 4.59
CA VAL A 426 -17.63 11.09 3.26
C VAL A 426 -18.74 10.31 2.55
N ALA A 427 -19.40 10.94 1.58
CA ALA A 427 -20.47 10.30 0.81
C ALA A 427 -19.91 9.60 -0.45
N THR A 428 -20.33 8.35 -0.71
CA THR A 428 -19.91 7.57 -1.90
C THR A 428 -21.04 6.70 -2.44
N SER A 429 -20.97 6.30 -3.72
CA SER A 429 -21.89 5.35 -4.35
C SER A 429 -21.57 3.87 -4.07
N GLY A 430 -20.38 3.59 -3.53
CA GLY A 430 -19.90 2.25 -3.20
C GLY A 430 -18.49 2.29 -2.59
N THR A 431 -18.02 1.12 -2.18
CA THR A 431 -16.61 0.87 -1.80
C THR A 431 -15.94 -0.07 -2.81
N HIS A 432 -14.67 -0.39 -2.61
CA HIS A 432 -13.94 -1.35 -3.44
C HIS A 432 -14.41 -2.81 -3.23
N ASP A 433 -15.10 -3.07 -2.12
CA ASP A 433 -15.77 -4.34 -1.77
C ASP A 433 -17.12 -4.52 -2.48
N THR A 434 -17.62 -3.47 -3.14
CA THR A 434 -18.93 -3.45 -3.79
C THR A 434 -18.82 -3.48 -5.30
N SER A 435 -19.85 -4.01 -5.96
CA SER A 435 -20.00 -3.95 -7.41
C SER A 435 -19.98 -2.51 -7.94
N SER A 436 -19.62 -2.33 -9.22
CA SER A 436 -19.64 -0.99 -9.82
C SER A 436 -21.03 -0.35 -9.77
N LEU A 437 -21.13 0.98 -9.73
CA LEU A 437 -22.42 1.68 -9.79
C LEU A 437 -23.24 1.29 -11.04
N ALA A 438 -22.56 0.98 -12.15
CA ALA A 438 -23.22 0.47 -13.35
C ALA A 438 -23.84 -0.91 -13.11
N THR A 439 -23.07 -1.87 -12.58
CA THR A 439 -23.51 -3.24 -12.24
C THR A 439 -24.65 -3.24 -11.21
N TRP A 440 -24.50 -2.48 -10.13
CA TRP A 440 -25.53 -2.33 -9.11
C TRP A 440 -26.85 -1.83 -9.71
N TRP A 441 -26.77 -0.84 -10.61
CA TRP A 441 -27.92 -0.31 -11.33
C TRP A 441 -28.50 -1.26 -12.40
N SER A 442 -27.68 -2.01 -13.14
CA SER A 442 -28.12 -2.89 -14.24
C SER A 442 -28.67 -4.23 -13.77
N GLU A 443 -28.06 -4.83 -12.76
CA GLU A 443 -28.19 -6.25 -12.42
C GLU A 443 -28.72 -6.51 -10.99
N GLU A 444 -28.38 -5.67 -10.01
CA GLU A 444 -28.71 -5.93 -8.59
C GLU A 444 -29.99 -5.21 -8.11
N LEU A 445 -30.21 -3.96 -8.51
CA LEU A 445 -31.42 -3.24 -8.16
C LEU A 445 -32.63 -3.75 -8.93
N ASP A 446 -33.78 -3.98 -8.27
CA ASP A 446 -35.03 -4.30 -8.95
C ASP A 446 -35.68 -3.05 -9.62
N PRO A 447 -36.71 -3.21 -10.47
CA PRO A 447 -37.35 -2.08 -11.15
C PRO A 447 -38.04 -1.06 -10.22
N ALA A 448 -38.42 -1.42 -8.99
CA ALA A 448 -38.97 -0.50 -8.00
C ALA A 448 -37.86 0.27 -7.29
N ALA A 449 -36.79 -0.40 -6.84
CA ALA A 449 -35.63 0.23 -6.24
C ALA A 449 -34.92 1.20 -7.20
N ARG A 450 -34.81 0.86 -8.50
CA ARG A 450 -34.33 1.80 -9.54
C ARG A 450 -35.21 3.06 -9.64
N ARG A 451 -36.54 2.93 -9.54
CA ARG A 451 -37.45 4.09 -9.54
C ARG A 451 -37.31 4.94 -8.27
N ALA A 452 -37.18 4.31 -7.10
CA ALA A 452 -36.96 5.01 -5.84
C ALA A 452 -35.63 5.81 -5.88
N LEU A 453 -34.54 5.19 -6.32
CA LEU A 453 -33.23 5.84 -6.43
C LEU A 453 -33.23 6.97 -7.49
N ALA A 454 -33.92 6.79 -8.63
CA ALA A 454 -34.08 7.85 -9.63
C ALA A 454 -35.00 9.01 -9.19
N ALA A 455 -35.90 8.77 -8.22
CA ALA A 455 -36.74 9.79 -7.61
C ALA A 455 -36.05 10.52 -6.44
N SER A 456 -34.94 9.99 -5.91
CA SER A 456 -34.13 10.66 -4.88
C SER A 456 -33.66 12.03 -5.38
N PRO A 457 -33.81 13.12 -4.59
CA PRO A 457 -33.63 14.47 -5.08
C PRO A 457 -32.14 14.82 -5.25
N VAL A 458 -31.57 14.42 -6.39
CA VAL A 458 -30.23 14.83 -6.82
C VAL A 458 -30.11 16.36 -6.73
N PRO A 459 -29.12 16.91 -5.98
CA PRO A 459 -28.94 18.34 -5.85
C PRO A 459 -28.81 19.01 -7.23
N ARG A 460 -29.87 19.71 -7.64
CA ARG A 460 -29.90 20.39 -8.94
C ARG A 460 -28.74 21.37 -9.01
N ARG A 461 -27.96 21.27 -10.08
CA ARG A 461 -26.89 22.24 -10.40
C ARG A 461 -27.50 23.66 -10.30
N PRO A 462 -26.96 24.57 -9.47
CA PRO A 462 -27.57 25.88 -9.29
C PRO A 462 -27.68 26.58 -10.64
N THR A 463 -28.90 26.98 -11.00
CA THR A 463 -29.29 27.44 -12.35
C THR A 463 -28.83 28.87 -12.66
N SER A 464 -27.76 29.32 -12.02
CA SER A 464 -27.30 30.71 -11.95
C SER A 464 -25.78 30.85 -12.15
N VAL A 465 -25.28 30.37 -13.30
CA VAL A 465 -24.03 30.90 -13.90
C VAL A 465 -24.37 31.63 -15.20
N SER A 466 -25.25 32.63 -15.07
CA SER A 466 -25.57 33.61 -16.11
C SER A 466 -24.37 34.53 -16.35
N GLY A 467 -23.37 34.03 -17.06
CA GLY A 467 -22.11 34.73 -17.30
C GLY A 467 -21.14 34.03 -18.27
N CYS A 468 -21.30 32.72 -18.53
CA CYS A 468 -20.50 32.03 -19.55
C CYS A 468 -21.16 32.14 -20.94
N THR A 469 -21.19 33.35 -21.49
CA THR A 469 -21.50 33.57 -22.91
C THR A 469 -20.44 32.91 -23.78
N ARG A 470 -20.78 31.77 -24.41
CA ARG A 470 -19.90 31.13 -25.39
C ARG A 470 -19.79 32.01 -26.63
N SER A 471 -18.73 32.79 -26.72
CA SER A 471 -18.36 33.48 -27.96
C SER A 471 -18.07 32.43 -29.04
N ARG A 472 -18.97 32.30 -30.02
CA ARG A 472 -18.74 31.52 -31.25
C ARG A 472 -17.76 32.24 -32.17
N ALA A 473 -16.52 32.42 -31.70
CA ALA A 473 -15.40 32.82 -32.54
C ALA A 473 -14.95 31.60 -33.37
N GLY A 474 -15.38 31.53 -34.63
CA GLY A 474 -15.03 30.44 -35.51
C GLY A 474 -13.62 30.59 -36.08
N THR A 475 -12.65 29.87 -35.54
CA THR A 475 -11.31 29.73 -36.14
C THR A 475 -10.97 28.25 -36.37
N ALA A 476 -10.75 27.87 -37.63
CA ALA A 476 -10.45 26.51 -38.03
C ALA A 476 -8.99 26.13 -37.71
N ALA A 477 -8.72 25.71 -36.47
CA ALA A 477 -7.41 25.24 -36.06
C ALA A 477 -7.03 23.93 -36.81
N ARG A 478 -6.13 24.04 -37.79
CA ARG A 478 -5.55 22.87 -38.49
C ARG A 478 -4.79 22.01 -37.48
N ARG A 479 -4.96 20.68 -37.55
CA ARG A 479 -4.15 19.73 -36.75
C ARG A 479 -2.65 19.98 -37.00
N PRO A 480 -1.82 20.20 -35.95
CA PRO A 480 -0.38 20.20 -36.14
C PRO A 480 0.09 18.78 -36.47
N ARG A 481 0.80 18.61 -37.60
CA ARG A 481 1.61 17.40 -37.82
C ARG A 481 2.87 17.54 -36.98
N TRP A 482 3.11 16.59 -36.08
CA TRP A 482 4.36 16.51 -35.34
C TRP A 482 5.42 15.83 -36.22
N SER A 483 6.45 16.57 -36.64
CA SER A 483 7.57 16.06 -37.42
C SER A 483 8.83 16.11 -36.57
N GLY A 484 9.25 14.95 -36.04
CA GLY A 484 10.48 14.83 -35.25
C GLY A 484 11.75 15.00 -36.11
N PRO A 485 12.88 15.42 -35.51
CA PRO A 485 14.15 15.55 -36.22
C PRO A 485 14.84 14.20 -36.42
N SER A 486 15.25 13.90 -37.66
CA SER A 486 16.20 12.83 -37.97
C SER A 486 17.65 13.27 -37.77
N PRO A 487 18.59 12.36 -37.49
CA PRO A 487 19.98 12.71 -37.18
C PRO A 487 20.78 13.14 -38.43
N ALA A 488 21.83 13.93 -38.19
CA ALA A 488 22.80 14.34 -39.20
C ALA A 488 24.20 13.83 -38.87
N THR A 489 24.90 13.29 -39.88
CA THR A 489 26.30 12.84 -39.85
C THR A 489 27.06 13.42 -41.05
N PRO A 490 28.41 13.53 -41.02
CA PRO A 490 29.04 14.79 -41.37
C PRO A 490 29.75 14.86 -42.74
N SER A 491 29.72 16.07 -43.29
CA SER A 491 30.75 16.67 -44.16
C SER A 491 30.69 18.20 -43.97
N GLY A 492 31.72 19.01 -44.26
CA GLY A 492 33.11 18.69 -44.61
C GLY A 492 33.70 19.80 -45.48
N GLY A 493 34.77 20.47 -45.02
CA GLY A 493 35.59 21.34 -45.89
C GLY A 493 35.80 22.80 -45.46
N SER A 494 37.07 23.08 -45.10
CA SER A 494 37.87 24.27 -45.46
C SER A 494 37.61 25.68 -44.89
N ARG A 495 38.66 26.15 -44.18
CA ARG A 495 39.42 27.42 -44.34
C ARG A 495 38.75 28.77 -44.02
N GLY A 496 39.46 29.55 -43.20
CA GLY A 496 39.21 30.96 -42.91
C GLY A 496 40.12 31.44 -41.77
N ASP A 497 41.22 32.10 -42.10
CA ASP A 497 42.22 32.57 -41.11
C ASP A 497 41.78 33.83 -40.35
N GLY A 498 42.24 34.01 -39.11
CA GLY A 498 41.98 35.21 -38.31
C GLY A 498 42.65 35.21 -36.93
N ALA A 499 43.72 35.99 -36.75
CA ALA A 499 44.50 36.01 -35.51
C ALA A 499 43.97 37.05 -34.49
N GLY A 500 43.91 36.69 -33.19
CA GLY A 500 43.45 37.59 -32.12
C GLY A 500 44.06 37.30 -30.75
N ARG A 501 44.96 38.18 -30.27
CA ARG A 501 45.60 38.13 -28.93
C ARG A 501 44.61 38.67 -27.86
N GLY A 502 44.62 38.30 -26.58
CA GLY A 502 45.46 37.37 -25.80
C GLY A 502 45.51 37.79 -24.31
N ARG A 503 46.32 37.07 -23.48
CA ARG A 503 46.57 37.27 -22.01
C ARG A 503 45.40 36.87 -21.10
N ARG A 504 45.53 35.94 -20.13
CA ARG A 504 46.47 35.72 -19.00
C ARG A 504 46.15 36.50 -17.72
N ALA A 505 45.65 35.79 -16.70
CA ALA A 505 46.09 35.95 -15.32
C ALA A 505 45.94 34.62 -14.56
N ALA A 506 46.97 34.20 -13.82
CA ALA A 506 46.92 33.03 -12.95
C ALA A 506 47.58 33.36 -11.60
N ARG A 507 47.03 32.87 -10.49
CA ARG A 507 47.65 32.99 -9.16
C ARG A 507 47.91 31.61 -8.54
N ARG A 508 49.17 31.19 -8.58
CA ARG A 508 49.74 30.23 -7.62
C ARG A 508 50.43 30.99 -6.49
N ARG A 509 50.32 30.50 -5.25
CA ARG A 509 51.37 30.65 -4.21
C ARG A 509 51.70 29.28 -3.61
N ARG A 510 52.87 29.17 -2.96
CA ARG A 510 53.51 27.90 -2.56
C ARG A 510 53.71 27.79 -1.05
N ARG A 511 53.55 26.55 -0.55
CA ARG A 511 54.35 25.82 0.49
C ARG A 511 55.28 26.61 1.43
N ARG A 512 55.31 26.19 2.71
CA ARG A 512 56.44 25.50 3.43
C ARG A 512 55.91 24.94 4.78
N HIS A 513 56.15 23.65 5.10
CA HIS A 513 57.15 23.07 6.03
C HIS A 513 56.88 23.32 7.54
N GLY A 514 57.15 22.40 8.49
CA GLY A 514 57.73 21.04 8.46
C GLY A 514 56.98 20.07 9.41
N ARG A 515 57.04 18.74 9.26
CA ARG A 515 58.08 17.79 9.73
C ARG A 515 58.40 17.84 11.23
N HIS A 516 58.07 16.76 11.96
CA HIS A 516 59.01 16.08 12.88
C HIS A 516 58.63 14.59 13.10
N ARG A 517 59.53 13.80 13.71
CA ARG A 517 59.35 12.40 14.18
C ARG A 517 59.03 12.43 15.70
N SER A 518 58.62 11.38 16.44
CA SER A 518 59.13 9.99 16.46
C SER A 518 58.33 9.00 17.34
N ARG A 519 58.28 7.73 16.88
CA ARG A 519 58.52 6.43 17.58
C ARG A 519 58.20 6.20 19.09
N SER A 520 57.52 5.05 19.31
CA SER A 520 57.88 3.89 20.19
C SER A 520 57.57 3.81 21.71
N ALA A 521 56.89 2.69 22.07
CA ALA A 521 57.23 1.67 23.10
C ALA A 521 56.44 1.54 24.44
N HIS A 522 55.76 0.38 24.56
CA HIS A 522 55.77 -0.60 25.68
C HIS A 522 55.21 -0.37 27.12
N ARG A 523 54.61 -1.48 27.60
CA ARG A 523 54.61 -2.09 28.96
C ARG A 523 53.65 -1.61 30.09
N ALA A 524 52.57 -2.37 30.19
CA ALA A 524 51.86 -2.90 31.36
C ALA A 524 52.49 -2.87 32.78
N ALA A 525 51.61 -2.61 33.77
CA ALA A 525 51.57 -3.15 35.15
C ALA A 525 50.07 -3.18 35.58
N GLN A 526 49.51 -4.25 36.18
CA GLN A 526 49.44 -4.59 37.63
C GLN A 526 48.95 -3.42 38.53
N GLY A 527 48.01 -3.59 39.47
CA GLY A 527 47.24 -4.79 39.88
C GLY A 527 46.37 -4.54 41.14
N SER A 528 46.04 -5.61 41.90
CA SER A 528 45.21 -5.63 43.13
C SER A 528 43.67 -5.47 42.92
N ARG A 529 42.77 -5.99 43.77
CA ARG A 529 42.88 -6.87 44.97
C ARG A 529 41.59 -7.70 45.14
N ARG A 530 41.66 -8.89 45.74
CA ARG A 530 40.48 -9.68 46.21
C ARG A 530 40.22 -9.40 47.71
N PRO A 531 39.05 -9.84 48.23
CA PRO A 531 39.09 -11.06 49.07
C PRO A 531 38.05 -12.13 48.68
N ARG A 532 38.10 -13.28 49.36
CA ARG A 532 37.16 -14.43 49.29
C ARG A 532 36.64 -14.71 50.70
N VAL A 533 35.44 -15.28 50.82
CA VAL A 533 34.96 -16.04 51.99
C VAL A 533 34.52 -17.44 51.54
N ARG A 534 34.42 -18.42 52.45
CA ARG A 534 34.15 -19.86 52.19
C ARG A 534 32.94 -20.36 53.00
N GLY A 535 32.24 -21.37 52.47
CA GLY A 535 31.27 -22.24 53.18
C GLY A 535 30.39 -22.98 52.16
N ARG A 536 30.69 -24.25 51.80
CA ARG A 536 30.35 -25.52 52.48
C ARG A 536 28.84 -25.87 52.43
N GLY A 537 28.49 -26.96 51.74
CA GLY A 537 27.15 -27.57 51.80
C GLY A 537 26.82 -28.46 50.59
N ALA A 538 26.83 -29.78 50.80
CA ALA A 538 26.21 -30.82 49.96
C ALA A 538 25.87 -32.00 50.90
N PRO A 539 24.81 -32.79 50.64
CA PRO A 539 25.01 -34.01 49.83
C PRO A 539 23.78 -34.54 49.05
N ALA A 540 23.99 -35.68 48.39
CA ALA A 540 23.02 -36.75 48.08
C ALA A 540 22.16 -36.74 46.79
N ARG A 541 21.91 -37.98 46.34
CA ARG A 541 21.22 -38.55 45.16
C ARG A 541 21.14 -40.08 45.44
N PRO A 542 20.43 -40.95 44.69
CA PRO A 542 19.50 -40.76 43.57
C PRO A 542 18.09 -41.31 43.96
N PRO A 543 17.33 -42.23 43.28
CA PRO A 543 17.65 -43.23 42.24
C PRO A 543 17.09 -42.92 40.83
N THR A 544 17.11 -43.91 39.93
CA THR A 544 16.92 -43.80 38.47
C THR A 544 15.63 -44.44 37.94
N GLY A 545 15.14 -43.96 36.79
CA GLY A 545 14.16 -44.65 35.94
C GLY A 545 14.46 -44.40 34.45
N SER A 546 14.27 -45.42 33.60
CA SER A 546 14.73 -45.46 32.20
C SER A 546 13.54 -45.42 31.20
N PRO A 547 13.67 -45.56 29.86
CA PRO A 547 12.99 -44.63 28.94
C PRO A 547 11.82 -45.23 28.14
N ILE A 548 10.91 -44.36 27.67
CA ILE A 548 9.85 -44.72 26.71
C ILE A 548 10.18 -44.13 25.33
N ARG A 549 10.37 -45.00 24.33
CA ARG A 549 10.35 -44.64 22.91
C ARG A 549 8.91 -44.55 22.39
N ARG A 550 8.51 -43.40 21.84
CA ARG A 550 7.54 -43.29 20.72
C ARG A 550 8.05 -42.16 19.81
N ALA A 551 8.59 -42.48 18.64
CA ALA A 551 7.89 -42.78 17.37
C ALA A 551 7.73 -41.51 16.52
N ARG A 552 8.44 -41.43 15.39
CA ARG A 552 8.23 -40.42 14.35
C ARG A 552 7.02 -40.80 13.49
N PRO A 553 6.09 -39.88 13.20
CA PRO A 553 5.37 -39.84 11.94
C PRO A 553 6.26 -39.19 10.86
N THR A 554 6.16 -39.66 9.63
CA THR A 554 6.67 -39.00 8.41
C THR A 554 5.53 -38.29 7.66
N SER A 555 5.85 -37.75 6.47
CA SER A 555 4.95 -37.17 5.45
C SER A 555 4.24 -35.84 5.74
N ASP A 556 4.83 -34.77 5.20
CA ASP A 556 4.25 -33.98 4.10
C ASP A 556 2.82 -33.44 4.26
N THR A 557 2.71 -32.19 4.74
CA THR A 557 1.51 -31.35 4.61
C THR A 557 1.89 -29.99 4.03
N ARG A 558 1.74 -29.83 2.72
CA ARG A 558 1.85 -28.51 2.07
C ARG A 558 0.65 -27.64 2.46
N TRP A 559 0.91 -26.48 3.06
CA TRP A 559 -0.11 -25.47 3.33
C TRP A 559 -0.70 -24.91 2.02
N ARG A 560 -1.82 -25.49 1.56
CA ARG A 560 -2.72 -24.82 0.61
C ARG A 560 -3.61 -23.85 1.39
N GLN A 561 -3.39 -22.56 1.22
CA GLN A 561 -4.49 -21.60 1.41
C GLN A 561 -5.63 -21.99 0.47
N GLN A 562 -6.84 -22.18 1.02
CA GLN A 562 -8.02 -22.50 0.24
C GLN A 562 -8.79 -21.21 -0.04
N SER A 563 -8.60 -20.62 -1.22
CA SER A 563 -9.53 -19.61 -1.72
C SER A 563 -10.92 -20.24 -1.83
N PRO A 564 -11.99 -19.64 -1.28
CA PRO A 564 -13.32 -20.23 -1.32
C PRO A 564 -13.81 -20.34 -2.77
N ARG A 565 -14.05 -21.56 -3.23
CA ARG A 565 -14.65 -21.82 -4.54
C ARG A 565 -16.17 -21.70 -4.42
N THR A 566 -16.73 -20.64 -4.99
CA THR A 566 -18.18 -20.46 -5.12
C THR A 566 -18.80 -21.65 -5.86
N PRO A 567 -19.77 -22.40 -5.29
CA PRO A 567 -20.47 -23.44 -6.01
C PRO A 567 -21.46 -22.82 -7.03
N PRO A 568 -21.64 -23.41 -8.22
CA PRO A 568 -22.59 -22.89 -9.21
C PRO A 568 -24.03 -23.16 -8.77
N VAL A 569 -24.83 -22.09 -8.64
CA VAL A 569 -26.26 -22.17 -8.35
C VAL A 569 -26.98 -22.90 -9.49
N ARG A 570 -27.67 -24.00 -9.19
CA ARG A 570 -28.58 -24.68 -10.13
C ARG A 570 -30.04 -24.38 -9.79
N TRP A 571 -30.79 -23.99 -10.82
CA TRP A 571 -32.21 -23.72 -10.75
C TRP A 571 -33.05 -25.00 -10.58
N VAL A 572 -34.20 -24.87 -9.93
CA VAL A 572 -35.17 -25.96 -9.74
C VAL A 572 -36.09 -26.08 -10.98
N GLY A 573 -36.04 -27.23 -11.65
CA GLY A 573 -36.98 -27.65 -12.70
C GLY A 573 -37.57 -29.03 -12.38
N ARG A 574 -38.84 -29.28 -12.72
CA ARG A 574 -39.63 -30.44 -12.23
C ARG A 574 -39.83 -31.56 -13.27
N ARG A 575 -39.81 -32.81 -12.78
CA ARG A 575 -40.23 -34.10 -13.41
C ARG A 575 -39.30 -34.64 -14.53
N GLY A 576 -39.12 -35.97 -14.63
CA GLY A 576 -38.31 -36.58 -15.71
C GLY A 576 -38.16 -38.11 -15.78
N TRP A 577 -38.02 -38.82 -14.64
CA TRP A 577 -37.80 -40.29 -14.55
C TRP A 577 -36.41 -40.82 -15.06
N PRO A 578 -35.99 -42.07 -14.72
CA PRO A 578 -34.57 -42.48 -14.66
C PRO A 578 -34.25 -43.79 -15.45
N PRO A 579 -33.12 -44.50 -15.22
CA PRO A 579 -31.72 -44.11 -15.43
C PRO A 579 -30.94 -45.15 -16.31
N CYS A 580 -29.68 -44.89 -16.69
CA CYS A 580 -28.76 -45.99 -17.01
C CYS A 580 -27.27 -45.71 -16.72
N SER A 581 -26.59 -46.76 -16.32
CA SER A 581 -25.29 -46.84 -15.64
C SER A 581 -24.03 -46.55 -16.46
N ALA A 582 -23.04 -45.97 -15.78
CA ALA A 582 -21.60 -46.34 -15.77
C ALA A 582 -20.83 -46.70 -17.06
N LEU A 583 -19.72 -45.97 -17.28
CA LEU A 583 -18.36 -46.46 -17.61
C LEU A 583 -17.39 -45.39 -17.06
N LEU A 584 -16.44 -45.69 -16.16
CA LEU A 584 -15.14 -46.35 -16.38
C LEU A 584 -14.30 -45.72 -17.51
N ALA A 585 -13.06 -45.36 -17.17
CA ALA A 585 -12.12 -44.71 -18.09
C ALA A 585 -11.18 -45.71 -18.76
N SER A 586 -10.71 -45.40 -19.96
CA SER A 586 -9.26 -45.35 -20.27
C SER A 586 -8.97 -44.86 -21.71
N CYS A 587 -7.77 -44.28 -21.84
CA CYS A 587 -6.87 -44.24 -23.00
C CYS A 587 -7.39 -44.34 -24.45
N GLY A 588 -6.90 -43.42 -25.30
CA GLY A 588 -6.29 -43.85 -26.58
C GLY A 588 -6.60 -43.05 -27.84
N CYS A 589 -5.60 -42.30 -28.30
CA CYS A 589 -5.23 -42.04 -29.71
C CYS A 589 -6.28 -41.76 -30.81
N THR A 590 -6.17 -40.55 -31.35
CA THR A 590 -6.36 -40.09 -32.76
C THR A 590 -5.72 -40.97 -33.84
N PRO A 591 -5.96 -40.76 -35.17
CA PRO A 591 -6.93 -39.88 -35.89
C PRO A 591 -7.68 -40.63 -37.04
N GLN A 592 -8.08 -39.90 -38.10
CA GLN A 592 -8.54 -40.35 -39.44
C GLN A 592 -9.98 -40.85 -39.56
N ASP A 593 -10.71 -40.70 -40.69
CA ASP A 593 -10.70 -39.67 -41.76
C ASP A 593 -11.99 -39.80 -42.61
N SER A 594 -12.17 -38.90 -43.60
CA SER A 594 -12.92 -39.12 -44.85
C SER A 594 -14.44 -39.45 -44.87
N HIS A 595 -15.21 -38.50 -45.42
CA HIS A 595 -16.26 -38.62 -46.46
C HIS A 595 -17.49 -39.58 -46.30
N GLY A 596 -18.69 -39.07 -46.63
CA GLY A 596 -19.93 -39.87 -46.70
C GLY A 596 -21.22 -39.05 -46.90
N VAL A 597 -21.41 -38.46 -48.08
CA VAL A 597 -22.61 -37.76 -48.58
C VAL A 597 -22.94 -38.48 -49.92
N PRO A 598 -24.19 -38.85 -50.28
CA PRO A 598 -25.19 -37.82 -50.65
C PRO A 598 -26.71 -38.15 -50.56
N ASP A 599 -27.51 -37.10 -50.81
CA ASP A 599 -28.84 -37.01 -51.48
C ASP A 599 -30.05 -37.84 -50.96
N ASP A 600 -31.32 -37.52 -51.26
CA ASP A 600 -31.89 -36.50 -52.18
C ASP A 600 -33.25 -35.91 -51.68
N ASP A 601 -33.95 -35.22 -52.58
CA ASP A 601 -35.37 -34.80 -52.60
C ASP A 601 -35.79 -33.47 -51.91
N ALA A 602 -36.34 -32.59 -52.76
CA ALA A 602 -37.17 -31.42 -52.47
C ALA A 602 -38.43 -31.51 -53.40
N PRO A 603 -39.38 -30.52 -53.56
CA PRO A 603 -39.04 -29.15 -54.00
C PRO A 603 -40.13 -28.03 -53.80
N TRP A 604 -39.94 -26.88 -54.47
CA TRP A 604 -40.87 -25.73 -54.73
C TRP A 604 -41.32 -24.81 -53.57
N HIS A 605 -41.44 -23.48 -53.74
CA HIS A 605 -40.41 -22.49 -54.17
C HIS A 605 -40.66 -21.09 -53.51
N GLY A 606 -39.81 -20.08 -53.81
CA GLY A 606 -39.68 -18.81 -53.07
C GLY A 606 -40.65 -17.65 -53.44
N PRO A 607 -40.28 -16.35 -53.30
CA PRO A 607 -39.00 -15.80 -53.79
C PRO A 607 -38.27 -14.70 -52.94
N ARG A 608 -36.95 -14.58 -53.17
CA ARG A 608 -36.06 -13.38 -53.09
C ARG A 608 -36.08 -12.48 -51.82
N GLY A 609 -34.96 -12.20 -51.13
CA GLY A 609 -33.56 -12.70 -51.24
C GLY A 609 -32.47 -11.70 -50.78
N ARG A 610 -31.24 -12.21 -50.54
CA ARG A 610 -30.00 -11.49 -50.10
C ARG A 610 -30.10 -10.92 -48.65
N ARG A 611 -29.13 -11.09 -47.72
CA ARG A 611 -27.66 -10.96 -47.84
C ARG A 611 -26.88 -11.69 -46.71
N TRP A 612 -25.72 -12.24 -47.08
CA TRP A 612 -24.40 -12.25 -46.39
C TRP A 612 -24.20 -12.82 -44.97
N ARG A 613 -22.99 -13.39 -44.77
CA ARG A 613 -22.49 -14.06 -43.57
C ARG A 613 -22.14 -13.06 -42.45
N ARG A 614 -22.28 -13.47 -41.18
CA ARG A 614 -21.77 -12.72 -40.02
C ARG A 614 -20.25 -12.91 -39.87
N CYS A 615 -19.50 -11.82 -39.93
CA CYS A 615 -18.22 -11.67 -39.21
C CYS A 615 -18.42 -10.55 -38.21
N HIS A 616 -18.41 -10.87 -36.91
CA HIS A 616 -18.61 -9.85 -35.86
C HIS A 616 -17.27 -9.24 -35.44
N GLY A 617 -17.09 -7.96 -35.74
CA GLY A 617 -15.95 -7.18 -35.29
C GLY A 617 -16.32 -5.71 -35.08
N ARG A 618 -16.31 -5.28 -33.81
CA ARG A 618 -16.36 -3.89 -33.30
C ARG A 618 -17.54 -3.01 -33.72
N ALA A 619 -18.24 -2.44 -32.73
CA ALA A 619 -18.29 -0.99 -32.50
C ALA A 619 -19.14 -0.65 -31.26
N TYR A 620 -18.70 0.33 -30.46
CA TYR A 620 -19.59 1.01 -29.51
C TYR A 620 -20.41 2.06 -30.26
N GLY A 621 -21.72 2.09 -30.03
CA GLY A 621 -22.61 3.15 -30.51
C GLY A 621 -23.18 3.94 -29.34
N SER A 622 -22.75 5.18 -29.17
CA SER A 622 -23.30 6.09 -28.16
C SER A 622 -24.70 6.57 -28.58
N CYS A 623 -25.73 6.23 -27.82
CA CYS A 623 -27.06 6.82 -27.99
C CYS A 623 -27.26 7.95 -26.97
N VAL A 624 -27.35 9.19 -27.47
CA VAL A 624 -27.83 10.33 -26.69
C VAL A 624 -29.32 10.45 -26.96
N MET A 625 -30.13 10.45 -25.91
CA MET A 625 -31.51 10.94 -25.96
C MET A 625 -31.62 12.21 -25.10
N THR A 626 -32.53 13.08 -25.54
CA THR A 626 -32.85 14.40 -24.98
C THR A 626 -33.73 14.30 -23.73
#